data_AF-A0A7C1K151-F1
#
_entry.id   AF-A0A7C1K151-F1
#
_cell.length_a   1.000
_cell.length_b   1.000
_cell.length_c   1.000
_cell.angle_alpha   90.00
_cell.angle_beta   90.00
_cell.angle_gamma   90.00
#
_symmetry.space_group_name_H-M   'P 1'
#
loop_
_entity.id
_entity.type
_entity.pdbx_description
1 polymer ?
#
loop_
_entity_poly.entity_id
_entity_poly.type
_entity_poly.pdbx_seq_one_letter_code
_entity_poly.pdbx_strand_id
1 'polypeptide(L)'
;MSSDHIDNPEMWQTLPAAIREQLAAELRPGETPLCWFEPDLDRNLRYRSGLVVLTDQRLLNWESPDHGASSQGFDDGAAALSSRRQAGWQSWPLEAGLSLRVREHGSAGVLEWVSASQRLAYWRYSLARA
;
A
#
# COMPACT_ATOMS: atom_id res chain seq x y z
N MET A 1 -13.46 24.75 -18.58
CA MET A 1 -12.37 23.76 -18.68
C MET A 1 -11.70 23.74 -17.32
N SER A 2 -12.32 23.09 -16.35
CA SER A 2 -11.80 23.02 -14.99
C SER A 2 -10.68 22.00 -14.99
N SER A 3 -9.45 22.47 -14.91
CA SER A 3 -8.37 21.67 -14.35
C SER A 3 -8.80 21.33 -12.93
N ASP A 4 -9.23 20.09 -12.72
CA ASP A 4 -9.34 19.49 -11.38
C ASP A 4 -7.92 19.41 -10.82
N HIS A 5 -7.49 20.55 -10.28
CA HIS A 5 -6.26 20.70 -9.55
C HIS A 5 -6.46 19.91 -8.26
N ILE A 6 -6.03 18.65 -8.26
CA ILE A 6 -5.77 17.89 -7.03
C ILE A 6 -4.53 18.53 -6.37
N ASP A 7 -4.66 19.79 -5.98
CA ASP A 7 -3.79 20.46 -5.03
C ASP A 7 -4.36 20.11 -3.66
N ASN A 8 -4.02 18.90 -3.19
CA ASN A 8 -4.09 18.65 -1.76
C ASN A 8 -2.73 18.17 -1.26
N PRO A 9 -1.72 19.06 -1.27
CA PRO A 9 -0.34 18.72 -0.90
C PRO A 9 -0.18 18.27 0.56
N GLU A 10 -1.24 18.32 1.38
CA GLU A 10 -1.20 18.00 2.81
C GLU A 10 -1.92 16.70 3.21
N MET A 11 -2.56 15.96 2.27
CA MET A 11 -3.30 14.75 2.64
C MET A 11 -2.44 13.67 3.31
N TRP A 12 -1.15 13.58 2.99
CA TRP A 12 -0.26 12.60 3.59
C TRP A 12 0.23 13.02 4.99
N GLN A 13 -0.07 14.24 5.44
CA GLN A 13 0.24 14.69 6.81
C GLN A 13 -0.67 14.04 7.86
N THR A 14 -1.84 13.53 7.44
CA THR A 14 -2.75 12.79 8.33
C THR A 14 -2.27 11.36 8.59
N LEU A 15 -1.27 10.88 7.86
CA LEU A 15 -0.66 9.59 8.13
C LEU A 15 0.02 9.59 9.50
N PRO A 16 0.03 8.45 10.22
CA PRO A 16 0.80 8.29 11.44
C PRO A 16 2.26 8.72 11.25
N ALA A 17 2.85 9.39 12.26
CA ALA A 17 4.19 9.95 12.16
C ALA A 17 5.26 8.92 11.74
N ALA A 18 5.18 7.70 12.27
CA ALA A 18 6.10 6.62 11.93
C ALA A 18 6.01 6.20 10.45
N ILE A 19 4.81 6.26 9.85
CA ILE A 19 4.61 5.95 8.43
C ILE A 19 5.12 7.11 7.59
N ARG A 20 4.84 8.35 8.00
CA ARG A 20 5.32 9.56 7.33
C ARG A 20 6.85 9.63 7.28
N GLU A 21 7.54 9.31 8.38
CA GLU A 21 9.00 9.27 8.44
C GLU A 21 9.57 8.19 7.50
N GLN A 22 8.95 7.00 7.47
CA GLN A 22 9.34 5.95 6.53
C GLN A 22 9.11 6.35 5.08
N LEU A 23 7.98 7.01 4.77
CA LEU A 23 7.70 7.52 3.43
C LEU A 23 8.72 8.60 3.04
N ALA A 24 8.99 9.56 3.92
CA ALA A 24 9.97 10.62 3.69
C ALA A 24 11.39 10.08 3.44
N ALA A 25 11.77 8.97 4.10
CA ALA A 25 13.03 8.30 3.86
C ALA A 25 13.09 7.58 2.49
N GLU A 26 11.94 7.14 1.97
CA GLU A 26 11.85 6.44 0.68
C GLU A 26 11.73 7.43 -0.51
N LEU A 27 11.15 8.61 -0.30
CA LEU A 27 11.00 9.65 -1.32
C LEU A 27 12.35 10.20 -1.80
N ARG A 28 12.48 10.36 -3.11
CA ARG A 28 13.64 11.02 -3.73
C ARG A 28 13.56 12.54 -3.53
N PRO A 29 14.69 13.27 -3.56
CA PRO A 29 14.68 14.72 -3.54
C PRO A 29 13.81 15.29 -4.68
N GLY A 30 12.80 16.09 -4.32
CA GLY A 30 11.85 16.69 -5.26
C GLY A 30 10.66 15.80 -5.67
N GLU A 31 10.62 14.55 -5.21
CA GLU A 31 9.48 13.65 -5.42
C GLU A 31 8.29 14.11 -4.54
N THR A 32 7.13 14.26 -5.16
CA THR A 32 5.93 14.78 -4.51
C THR A 32 4.86 13.70 -4.40
N PRO A 33 4.39 13.35 -3.19
CA PRO A 33 3.21 12.51 -3.03
C PRO A 33 1.97 13.20 -3.59
N LEU A 34 1.26 12.53 -4.50
CA LEU A 34 0.03 13.03 -5.11
C LEU A 34 -1.21 12.52 -4.37
N CYS A 35 -1.23 11.23 -4.06
CA CYS A 35 -2.29 10.61 -3.25
C CYS A 35 -1.81 9.34 -2.56
N TRP A 36 -2.58 8.88 -1.59
CA TRP A 36 -2.28 7.66 -0.84
C TRP A 36 -3.55 6.86 -0.54
N PHE A 37 -3.36 5.59 -0.25
CA PHE A 37 -4.41 4.62 0.03
C PHE A 37 -3.89 3.59 1.03
N GLU A 38 -4.67 3.28 2.07
CA GLU A 38 -4.32 2.28 3.09
C GLU A 38 -5.10 0.98 2.84
N PRO A 39 -4.53 0.00 2.10
CA PRO A 39 -5.12 -1.33 2.05
C PRO A 39 -5.12 -1.92 3.45
N ASP A 40 -6.30 -2.32 3.91
CA ASP A 40 -6.49 -2.96 5.21
C ASP A 40 -6.44 -4.48 5.12
N LEU A 41 -6.33 -5.08 3.92
CA LEU A 41 -6.26 -6.52 3.72
C LEU A 41 -4.98 -6.94 3.01
N ASP A 42 -4.33 -7.98 3.53
CA ASP A 42 -3.26 -8.65 2.81
C ASP A 42 -3.80 -9.59 1.72
N ARG A 43 -2.87 -10.18 0.93
CA ARG A 43 -3.20 -11.15 -0.13
C ARG A 43 -3.92 -12.42 0.37
N ASN A 44 -3.85 -12.71 1.67
CA ASN A 44 -4.52 -13.81 2.34
C ASN A 44 -5.87 -13.38 2.96
N LEU A 45 -6.35 -12.16 2.65
CA LEU A 45 -7.57 -11.55 3.19
C LEU A 45 -7.52 -11.35 4.72
N ARG A 46 -6.34 -11.19 5.30
CA ARG A 46 -6.19 -10.87 6.72
C ARG A 46 -6.04 -9.38 6.90
N TYR A 47 -6.64 -8.85 7.96
CA TYR A 47 -6.48 -7.44 8.29
C TYR A 47 -5.02 -7.11 8.58
N ARG A 48 -4.46 -6.19 7.80
CA ARG A 48 -3.06 -5.75 7.89
C ARG A 48 -2.96 -4.32 7.42
N SER A 49 -2.16 -3.52 8.11
CA SER A 49 -1.78 -2.19 7.65
C SER A 49 -0.86 -2.30 6.44
N GLY A 50 -1.28 -1.73 5.32
CA GLY A 50 -0.41 -1.39 4.21
C GLY A 50 -0.58 0.07 3.83
N LEU A 51 0.32 0.55 2.98
CA LEU A 51 0.24 1.88 2.41
C LEU A 51 0.64 1.83 0.94
N VAL A 52 -0.22 2.38 0.09
CA VAL A 52 0.07 2.63 -1.32
C VAL A 52 0.13 4.13 -1.51
N VAL A 53 1.22 4.64 -2.07
CA VAL A 53 1.41 6.07 -2.34
C VAL A 53 1.71 6.25 -3.82
N LEU A 54 0.94 7.10 -4.48
CA LEU A 54 1.23 7.55 -5.83
C LEU A 54 1.99 8.86 -5.74
N THR A 55 3.19 8.91 -6.32
CA THR A 55 3.96 10.14 -6.49
C THR A 55 3.92 10.62 -7.93
N ASP A 56 4.51 11.77 -8.21
CA ASP A 56 4.72 12.27 -9.56
C ASP A 56 5.72 11.43 -10.39
N GLN A 57 6.44 10.49 -9.76
CA GLN A 57 7.46 9.67 -10.42
C GLN A 57 7.18 8.17 -10.40
N ARG A 58 6.53 7.65 -9.35
CA ARG A 58 6.35 6.20 -9.14
C ARG A 58 5.20 5.91 -8.19
N LEU A 59 4.75 4.66 -8.23
CA LEU A 59 3.90 4.10 -7.20
C LEU A 59 4.79 3.40 -6.16
N LEU A 60 4.57 3.70 -4.89
CA LEU A 60 5.21 3.08 -3.74
C LEU A 60 4.19 2.21 -3.01
N ASN A 61 4.61 1.03 -2.56
CA ASN A 61 3.85 0.17 -1.66
C ASN A 61 4.71 -0.16 -0.45
N TRP A 62 4.12 -0.03 0.72
CA TRP A 62 4.67 -0.52 1.97
C TRP A 62 3.69 -1.48 2.61
N GLU A 63 4.20 -2.62 3.06
CA GLU A 63 3.44 -3.58 3.84
C GLU A 63 4.01 -3.63 5.25
N SER A 64 3.14 -3.51 6.27
CA SER A 64 3.56 -3.71 7.65
C SER A 64 4.13 -5.12 7.82
N PRO A 65 5.27 -5.26 8.52
CA PRO A 65 5.87 -6.57 8.74
C PRO A 65 4.88 -7.43 9.51
N ASP A 66 5.00 -8.75 9.37
CA ASP A 66 4.29 -9.66 10.26
C ASP A 66 4.64 -9.33 11.71
N HIS A 67 3.73 -8.64 12.39
CA HIS A 67 3.63 -8.68 13.84
C HIS A 67 3.09 -10.07 14.16
N GLY A 68 3.98 -11.07 14.07
CA GLY A 68 3.70 -12.44 14.45
C GLY A 68 2.95 -12.41 15.77
N ALA A 69 1.76 -13.01 15.76
CA ALA A 69 0.81 -12.96 16.86
C ALA A 69 1.53 -13.05 18.19
N SER A 70 1.29 -12.06 19.05
CA SER A 70 1.55 -12.19 20.46
C SER A 70 0.83 -13.45 20.97
N SER A 71 1.57 -14.51 21.20
CA SER A 71 1.17 -15.58 22.09
C SER A 71 2.32 -15.86 23.04
N GLN A 72 2.35 -15.06 24.10
CA GLN A 72 2.80 -15.58 25.38
C GLN A 72 1.87 -16.76 25.72
N GLY A 73 2.33 -18.00 25.57
CA GLY A 73 1.61 -19.18 26.04
C GLY A 73 1.76 -20.43 25.18
N PHE A 74 2.55 -21.38 25.72
CA PHE A 74 2.64 -22.82 25.44
C PHE A 74 3.24 -23.27 24.11
N ASP A 75 4.39 -23.95 24.24
CA ASP A 75 5.08 -24.77 23.24
C ASP A 75 4.09 -25.57 22.37
N ASP A 76 4.04 -25.22 21.08
CA ASP A 76 3.90 -26.23 20.04
C ASP A 76 4.67 -25.77 18.80
N GLY A 77 5.56 -26.64 18.31
CA GLY A 77 6.67 -26.35 17.39
C GLY A 77 6.27 -26.02 15.94
N ALA A 78 5.11 -25.42 15.71
CA ALA A 78 4.57 -25.13 14.38
C ALA A 78 4.71 -23.66 13.93
N ALA A 79 5.19 -22.75 14.78
CA ALA A 79 5.32 -21.32 14.47
C ALA A 79 6.51 -20.95 13.56
N ALA A 80 7.34 -21.92 13.16
CA ALA A 80 8.59 -21.67 12.43
C ALA A 80 8.44 -21.54 10.89
N LEU A 81 7.23 -21.69 10.33
CA LEU A 81 7.01 -21.63 8.88
C LEU A 81 6.39 -20.31 8.38
N SER A 82 6.17 -19.32 9.25
CA SER A 82 5.90 -17.95 8.79
C SER A 82 7.20 -17.37 8.25
N SER A 83 7.39 -17.44 6.93
CA SER A 83 8.46 -16.75 6.22
C SER A 83 8.47 -15.31 6.72
N ARG A 84 9.48 -14.94 7.52
CA ARG A 84 9.71 -13.57 7.98
C ARG A 84 9.90 -12.70 6.73
N ARG A 85 8.82 -12.24 6.12
CA ARG A 85 8.89 -11.28 5.03
C ARG A 85 9.26 -9.97 5.71
N GLN A 86 10.48 -9.54 5.48
CA GLN A 86 10.94 -8.22 5.88
C GLN A 86 9.98 -7.22 5.24
N ALA A 87 9.34 -6.37 6.05
CA ALA A 87 8.61 -5.24 5.52
C ALA A 87 9.58 -4.40 4.71
N GLY A 88 9.25 -4.18 3.46
CA GLY A 88 10.06 -3.43 2.53
C GLY A 88 9.17 -2.62 1.64
N TRP A 89 9.65 -1.43 1.30
CA TRP A 89 9.06 -0.64 0.23
C TRP A 89 9.26 -1.36 -1.10
N GLN A 90 8.18 -1.47 -1.86
CA GLN A 90 8.21 -1.83 -3.27
C GLN A 90 7.91 -0.57 -4.08
N SER A 91 8.57 -0.43 -5.23
CA SER A 91 8.37 0.73 -6.09
C SER A 91 8.22 0.33 -7.56
N TRP A 92 7.32 1.01 -8.25
CA TRP A 92 7.08 0.86 -9.69
C TRP A 92 7.11 2.24 -10.36
N PRO A 93 7.99 2.48 -11.35
CA PRO A 93 8.04 3.76 -12.05
C PRO A 93 6.73 4.04 -12.80
N LEU A 94 6.39 5.33 -12.94
CA LEU A 94 5.30 5.75 -13.82
C LEU A 94 5.76 5.71 -15.27
N GLU A 95 5.27 4.72 -16.01
CA GLU A 95 5.49 4.56 -17.44
C GLU A 95 4.21 4.80 -18.23
N ALA A 96 4.35 5.15 -19.50
CA ALA A 96 3.22 5.31 -20.40
C ALA A 96 2.43 4.00 -20.52
N GLY A 97 1.10 4.07 -20.45
CA GLY A 97 0.23 2.90 -20.56
C GLY A 97 0.03 2.13 -19.25
N LEU A 98 0.53 2.64 -18.12
CA LEU A 98 0.13 2.16 -16.81
C LEU A 98 -1.24 2.72 -16.42
N SER A 99 -2.00 1.93 -15.67
CA SER A 99 -3.32 2.34 -15.18
C SER A 99 -3.56 1.77 -13.78
N LEU A 100 -4.17 2.59 -12.94
CA LEU A 100 -4.72 2.17 -11.66
C LEU A 100 -6.19 1.77 -11.90
N ARG A 101 -6.58 0.55 -11.52
CA ARG A 101 -7.94 0.05 -11.67
C ARG A 101 -8.51 -0.37 -10.34
N VAL A 102 -9.77 -0.05 -10.11
CA VAL A 102 -10.53 -0.51 -8.95
C VAL A 102 -11.50 -1.59 -9.40
N ARG A 103 -11.53 -2.72 -8.70
CA ARG A 103 -12.52 -3.77 -8.87
C ARG A 103 -13.21 -4.04 -7.55
N GLU A 104 -14.50 -3.76 -7.50
CA GLU A 104 -15.34 -3.99 -6.33
C GLU A 104 -16.06 -5.35 -6.43
N HIS A 105 -16.16 -6.06 -5.31
CA HIS A 105 -17.00 -7.25 -5.18
C HIS A 105 -17.62 -7.35 -3.78
N GLY A 106 -18.86 -6.90 -3.65
CA GLY A 106 -19.57 -6.89 -2.37
C GLY A 106 -18.97 -5.86 -1.43
N SER A 107 -18.55 -6.28 -0.23
CA SER A 107 -17.95 -5.39 0.79
C SER A 107 -16.43 -5.30 0.72
N ALA A 108 -15.80 -5.87 -0.32
CA ALA A 108 -14.36 -5.85 -0.51
C ALA A 108 -14.00 -5.43 -1.94
N GLY A 109 -12.90 -4.68 -2.06
CA GLY A 109 -12.36 -4.18 -3.30
C GLY A 109 -10.93 -4.64 -3.54
N VAL A 110 -10.50 -4.52 -4.80
CA VAL A 110 -9.12 -4.75 -5.22
C VAL A 110 -8.69 -3.53 -6.03
N LEU A 111 -7.61 -2.89 -5.59
CA LEU A 111 -6.87 -1.90 -6.35
C LEU A 111 -5.79 -2.62 -7.15
N GLU A 112 -5.69 -2.37 -8.44
CA GLU A 112 -4.74 -3.03 -9.34
C GLU A 112 -3.88 -2.01 -10.06
N TRP A 113 -2.57 -2.22 -10.04
CA TRP A 113 -1.62 -1.53 -10.91
C TRP A 113 -1.34 -2.40 -12.13
N VAL A 114 -1.76 -1.95 -13.31
CA VAL A 114 -1.69 -2.73 -14.55
C VAL A 114 -0.94 -1.98 -15.63
N SER A 115 -0.18 -2.71 -16.44
CA SER A 115 0.32 -2.24 -17.73
C SER A 115 -0.61 -2.66 -18.86
N ALA A 116 -0.23 -2.32 -20.10
CA ALA A 116 -0.94 -2.78 -21.30
C ALA A 116 -1.02 -4.32 -21.41
N SER A 117 -0.05 -5.05 -20.84
CA SER A 117 0.11 -6.49 -21.07
C SER A 117 -0.18 -7.35 -19.83
N GLN A 118 -0.03 -6.80 -18.63
CA GLN A 118 -0.12 -7.59 -17.39
C GLN A 118 -0.41 -6.74 -16.17
N ARG A 119 -0.83 -7.39 -15.09
CA ARG A 119 -0.93 -6.77 -13.77
C ARG A 119 0.43 -6.80 -13.07
N LEU A 120 0.90 -5.62 -12.65
CA LEU A 120 2.17 -5.44 -11.98
C LEU A 120 2.04 -5.57 -10.46
N ALA A 121 0.95 -5.07 -9.87
CA ALA A 121 0.65 -5.18 -8.45
C ALA A 121 -0.86 -5.16 -8.20
N TYR A 122 -1.27 -5.62 -7.01
CA TYR A 122 -2.65 -5.48 -6.55
C TYR A 122 -2.71 -5.42 -5.02
N TRP A 123 -3.70 -4.70 -4.52
CA TRP A 123 -3.97 -4.51 -3.10
C TRP A 123 -5.43 -4.78 -2.84
N ARG A 124 -5.73 -5.46 -1.74
CA ARG A 124 -7.12 -5.75 -1.35
C ARG A 124 -7.50 -4.83 -0.21
N TYR A 125 -8.78 -4.51 -0.15
CA TYR A 125 -9.32 -3.72 0.94
C TYR A 125 -10.77 -4.05 1.22
N SER A 126 -11.21 -3.72 2.43
CA SER A 126 -12.61 -3.72 2.80
C SER A 126 -13.20 -2.32 2.62
N LEU A 127 -14.44 -2.25 2.13
CA LEU A 127 -15.19 -0.99 2.01
C LEU A 127 -15.66 -0.45 3.38
N ALA A 128 -15.40 -1.17 4.47
CA ALA A 128 -15.76 -0.73 5.81
C ALA A 128 -14.91 0.46 6.31
N ARG A 129 -13.83 0.81 5.61
CA ARG A 129 -12.89 1.89 5.97
C ARG A 129 -12.54 2.81 4.79
N ALA A 130 -13.27 2.71 3.67
CA ALA A 130 -13.05 3.53 2.47
C ALA A 130 -13.77 4.88 2.56
#